data_AF-A0A849FQ37-F1
#
_entry.id   AF-A0A849FQ37-F1
#
_cell.length_a   1.000
_cell.length_b   1.000
_cell.length_c   1.000
_cell.angle_alpha   90.00
_cell.angle_beta   90.00
_cell.angle_gamma   90.00
#
_symmetry.space_group_name_H-M   'P 1'
#
loop_
_entity.id
_entity.type
_entity.pdbx_description
1 polymer ?
#
loop_
_entity_poly.entity_id
_entity_poly.type
_entity_poly.pdbx_seq_one_letter_code
_entity_poly.pdbx_strand_id
1 'polypeptide(L)'
;GKMEGANGFGTFANGGNSVRYGNLELYLMGLIGEHELNEVQYAENPESQGFGKFTADEIITFSAAQLIAEHGSRIPSVENSQKEFNAITIVISHGKMSDSDLADISTNLENFARKSPPDGAWNGVYNFWQATQEKASLNIQLSEANLK
;
A
#
# COMPACT_ATOMS: atom_id res chain seq x y z
N GLY A 1 15.72 10.38 3.51
CA GLY A 1 16.04 11.83 3.61
C GLY A 1 15.79 12.23 5.05
N LYS A 2 16.61 13.11 5.64
CA LYS A 2 16.46 13.40 7.08
C LYS A 2 15.13 14.12 7.36
N MET A 3 14.31 13.55 8.25
CA MET A 3 13.22 14.25 8.92
C MET A 3 13.66 14.47 10.37
N GLU A 4 13.59 15.71 10.86
CA GLU A 4 13.93 16.11 12.23
C GLU A 4 15.27 15.60 12.77
N GLY A 5 16.33 15.67 11.96
CA GLY A 5 17.69 15.33 12.41
C GLY A 5 17.96 13.83 12.57
N ALA A 6 16.96 12.96 12.44
CA ALA A 6 17.13 11.51 12.34
C ALA A 6 17.32 11.09 10.87
N ASN A 7 17.91 9.90 10.66
CA ASN A 7 17.91 9.24 9.36
C ASN A 7 16.46 8.85 9.01
N GLY A 8 15.72 9.80 8.44
CA GLY A 8 14.37 9.57 7.97
C GLY A 8 14.37 8.64 6.76
N PHE A 9 13.25 7.93 6.62
CA PHE A 9 12.90 7.12 5.46
C PHE A 9 13.19 7.88 4.13
N GLY A 10 13.46 7.15 3.04
CA GLY A 10 13.62 7.73 1.70
C GLY A 10 12.49 8.69 1.32
N THR A 11 12.69 9.55 0.32
CA THR A 11 11.74 10.62 -0.09
C THR A 11 10.31 10.13 -0.33
N PHE A 12 10.13 8.86 -0.66
CA PHE A 12 8.84 8.19 -0.91
C PHE A 12 8.50 7.11 0.11
N ALA A 13 9.37 6.86 1.08
CA ALA A 13 9.19 5.77 2.05
C ALA A 13 8.18 6.10 3.16
N ASN A 14 7.48 7.25 3.05
CA ASN A 14 6.31 7.58 3.85
C ASN A 14 5.00 7.00 3.27
N GLY A 15 5.06 6.28 2.13
CA GLY A 15 3.87 5.62 1.59
C GLY A 15 2.73 6.55 1.19
N GLY A 16 3.00 7.87 1.01
CA GLY A 16 2.01 8.78 0.44
C GLY A 16 1.61 8.18 -0.89
N ASN A 17 0.32 7.84 -1.06
CA ASN A 17 -0.26 6.87 -2.02
C ASN A 17 0.01 7.17 -3.52
N SER A 18 1.23 7.54 -3.86
CA SER A 18 1.74 8.04 -5.13
C SER A 18 2.34 6.93 -5.97
N VAL A 19 2.63 5.78 -5.34
CA VAL A 19 3.11 4.56 -5.99
C VAL A 19 2.09 3.46 -5.71
N ARG A 20 1.69 2.74 -6.76
CA ARG A 20 0.80 1.58 -6.64
C ARG A 20 1.57 0.39 -6.07
N TYR A 21 0.85 -0.61 -5.57
CA TYR A 21 1.47 -1.86 -5.15
C TYR A 21 2.24 -2.50 -6.31
N GLY A 22 3.46 -2.91 -6.02
CA GLY A 22 4.34 -3.66 -6.90
C GLY A 22 3.82 -5.08 -7.14
N ASN A 23 4.36 -5.72 -8.17
CA ASN A 23 3.89 -7.04 -8.61
C ASN A 23 4.06 -8.13 -7.52
N LEU A 24 5.20 -8.17 -6.82
CA LEU A 24 5.40 -9.07 -5.68
C LEU A 24 4.40 -8.80 -4.54
N GLU A 25 4.13 -7.54 -4.22
CA GLU A 25 3.15 -7.16 -3.19
C GLU A 25 1.75 -7.65 -3.57
N LEU A 26 1.34 -7.48 -4.83
CA LEU A 26 0.06 -8.01 -5.31
C LEU A 26 -0.02 -9.54 -5.20
N TYR A 27 1.07 -10.27 -5.43
CA TYR A 27 1.11 -11.72 -5.24
C TYR A 27 0.96 -12.08 -3.75
N LEU A 28 1.68 -11.38 -2.88
CA LEU A 28 1.58 -11.54 -1.41
C LEU A 28 0.27 -11.04 -0.81
N MET A 29 -0.50 -10.22 -1.53
CA MET A 29 -1.89 -9.89 -1.22
C MET A 29 -2.89 -10.90 -1.83
N GLY A 30 -2.45 -11.68 -2.82
CA GLY A 30 -3.26 -12.72 -3.48
C GLY A 30 -4.14 -12.14 -4.56
N LEU A 31 -3.74 -11.01 -5.11
CA LEU A 31 -4.43 -10.30 -6.17
C LEU A 31 -3.98 -10.74 -7.56
N ILE A 32 -2.83 -11.43 -7.64
CA ILE A 32 -2.31 -12.04 -8.85
C ILE A 32 -1.84 -13.47 -8.57
N GLY A 33 -1.85 -14.31 -9.61
CA GLY A 33 -1.33 -15.68 -9.56
C GLY A 33 0.15 -15.78 -9.90
N GLU A 34 0.69 -17.00 -9.80
CA GLU A 34 2.11 -17.30 -10.09
C GLU A 34 2.48 -16.98 -11.56
N HIS A 35 1.53 -17.09 -12.48
CA HIS A 35 1.72 -16.76 -13.90
C HIS A 35 1.77 -15.26 -14.21
N GLU A 36 1.34 -14.42 -13.26
CA GLU A 36 1.42 -12.97 -13.34
C GLU A 36 2.59 -12.42 -12.50
N LEU A 37 3.28 -13.26 -11.73
CA LEU A 37 4.41 -12.87 -10.89
C LEU A 37 5.67 -12.66 -11.76
N ASN A 38 6.10 -11.41 -11.84
CA ASN A 38 7.33 -10.99 -12.50
C ASN A 38 8.56 -11.39 -11.68
N GLU A 39 9.71 -11.40 -12.34
CA GLU A 39 10.99 -11.60 -11.67
C GLU A 39 11.25 -10.49 -10.64
N VAL A 40 11.87 -10.87 -9.52
CA VAL A 40 12.24 -9.97 -8.43
C VAL A 40 13.74 -9.78 -8.47
N GLN A 41 14.18 -8.51 -8.44
CA GLN A 41 15.59 -8.17 -8.41
C GLN A 41 16.01 -7.69 -7.03
N TYR A 42 17.12 -8.22 -6.55
CA TYR A 42 17.77 -7.87 -5.30
C TYR A 42 19.16 -7.35 -5.60
N ALA A 43 19.48 -6.16 -5.09
CA ALA A 43 20.82 -5.59 -5.17
C ALA A 43 21.63 -6.03 -3.96
N GLU A 44 22.73 -6.75 -4.18
CA GLU A 44 23.65 -7.14 -3.12
C GLU A 44 24.57 -5.96 -2.75
N ASN A 45 24.64 -5.64 -1.45
CA ASN A 45 25.45 -4.55 -0.89
C ASN A 45 25.31 -3.22 -1.65
N PRO A 46 24.09 -2.64 -1.74
CA PRO A 46 23.89 -1.42 -2.50
C PRO A 46 24.55 -0.22 -1.82
N GLU A 47 25.35 0.52 -2.58
CA GLU A 47 25.99 1.77 -2.17
C GLU A 47 25.40 2.96 -2.92
N SER A 48 24.94 3.97 -2.19
CA SER A 48 24.34 5.16 -2.81
C SER A 48 25.40 5.99 -3.56
N GLN A 49 25.06 6.38 -4.79
CA GLN A 49 25.82 7.31 -5.63
C GLN A 49 25.11 8.68 -5.77
N GLY A 50 24.21 8.98 -4.84
CA GLY A 50 23.33 10.15 -4.90
C GLY A 50 21.87 9.82 -5.21
N PHE A 51 21.09 10.85 -5.53
CA PHE A 51 19.62 10.72 -5.62
C PHE A 51 19.20 9.74 -6.72
N GLY A 52 18.57 8.63 -6.31
CA GLY A 52 18.06 7.59 -7.21
C GLY A 52 19.13 6.77 -7.94
N LYS A 53 20.41 6.89 -7.55
CA LYS A 53 21.52 6.16 -8.14
C LYS A 53 22.25 5.37 -7.07
N PHE A 54 22.59 4.13 -7.38
CA PHE A 54 23.38 3.27 -6.52
C PHE A 54 24.26 2.34 -7.36
N THR A 55 25.32 1.84 -6.76
CA THR A 55 26.10 0.68 -7.21
C THR A 55 25.76 -0.50 -6.33
N ALA A 56 25.98 -1.71 -6.82
CA ALA A 56 25.82 -2.95 -6.06
C ALA A 56 26.89 -3.92 -6.51
N ASP A 57 27.28 -4.86 -5.64
CA ASP A 57 28.22 -5.92 -5.99
C ASP A 57 27.63 -6.82 -7.08
N GLU A 58 26.32 -7.12 -6.95
CA GLU A 58 25.56 -7.91 -7.91
C GLU A 58 24.07 -7.49 -7.91
N ILE A 59 23.40 -7.68 -9.05
CA ILE A 59 21.93 -7.70 -9.13
C ILE A 59 21.48 -9.15 -9.31
N ILE A 60 20.94 -9.74 -8.25
CA ILE A 60 20.43 -11.10 -8.23
C ILE A 60 18.97 -11.08 -8.68
N THR A 61 18.62 -11.94 -9.64
CA THR A 61 17.26 -12.08 -10.16
C THR A 61 16.64 -13.39 -9.70
N PHE A 62 15.48 -13.32 -9.06
CA PHE A 62 14.66 -14.47 -8.68
C PHE A 62 13.45 -14.56 -9.59
N SER A 63 13.31 -15.70 -10.28
CA SER A 63 12.08 -16.04 -11.00
C SER A 63 10.97 -16.44 -10.03
N ALA A 64 9.72 -16.32 -10.48
CA ALA A 64 8.55 -16.81 -9.73
C ALA A 64 8.73 -18.29 -9.31
N ALA A 65 9.19 -19.15 -10.23
CA ALA A 65 9.39 -20.57 -9.96
C ALA A 65 10.42 -20.82 -8.84
N GLN A 66 11.50 -20.05 -8.78
CA GLN A 66 12.49 -20.15 -7.69
C GLN A 66 11.89 -19.72 -6.35
N LEU A 67 11.15 -18.61 -6.33
CA LEU A 67 10.49 -18.13 -5.11
C LEU A 67 9.48 -19.15 -4.58
N ILE A 68 8.70 -19.77 -5.46
CA ILE A 68 7.70 -20.79 -5.10
C ILE A 68 8.36 -22.09 -4.67
N ALA A 69 9.45 -22.52 -5.33
CA ALA A 69 10.18 -23.72 -4.94
C ALA A 69 10.80 -23.58 -3.54
N GLU A 70 11.30 -22.39 -3.19
CA GLU A 70 11.93 -22.11 -1.91
C GLU A 70 10.91 -21.88 -0.79
N HIS A 71 9.85 -21.10 -1.04
CA HIS A 71 8.93 -20.63 0.00
C HIS A 71 7.55 -21.30 -0.03
N GLY A 72 7.28 -22.11 -1.04
CA GLY A 72 5.97 -22.68 -1.32
C GLY A 72 5.04 -21.69 -2.04
N SER A 73 3.98 -22.23 -2.63
CA SER A 73 2.91 -21.43 -3.22
C SER A 73 2.16 -20.64 -2.14
N ARG A 74 1.68 -19.45 -2.53
CA ARG A 74 0.84 -18.61 -1.68
C ARG A 74 -0.47 -19.30 -1.28
N ILE A 75 -0.79 -19.27 0.02
CA ILE A 75 -2.06 -19.76 0.60
C ILE A 75 -2.75 -18.63 1.38
N PRO A 76 -4.05 -18.35 1.15
CA PRO A 76 -4.92 -18.93 0.12
C PRO A 76 -4.45 -18.55 -1.29
N SER A 77 -4.76 -19.35 -2.31
CA SER A 77 -4.41 -19.04 -3.71
C SER A 77 -5.11 -17.78 -4.22
N VAL A 78 -4.76 -17.29 -5.41
CA VAL A 78 -5.40 -16.08 -6.01
C VAL A 78 -6.91 -16.28 -6.19
N GLU A 79 -7.36 -17.49 -6.50
CA GLU A 79 -8.77 -17.88 -6.69
C GLU A 79 -9.57 -17.77 -5.39
N ASN A 80 -8.93 -18.03 -4.25
CA ASN A 80 -9.58 -18.12 -2.95
C ASN A 80 -9.26 -16.95 -2.01
N SER A 81 -8.33 -16.07 -2.40
CA SER A 81 -7.93 -14.93 -1.60
C SER A 81 -9.00 -13.84 -1.59
N GLN A 82 -9.24 -13.26 -0.41
CA GLN A 82 -10.12 -12.10 -0.23
C GLN A 82 -9.75 -10.96 -1.18
N LYS A 83 -10.75 -10.43 -1.89
CA LYS A 83 -10.63 -9.26 -2.79
C LYS A 83 -11.42 -8.05 -2.33
N GLU A 84 -12.36 -8.27 -1.43
CA GLU A 84 -13.23 -7.26 -0.86
C GLU A 84 -13.01 -7.22 0.64
N PHE A 85 -12.43 -6.12 1.10
CA PHE A 85 -12.05 -5.91 2.49
C PHE A 85 -13.10 -5.03 3.17
N ASN A 86 -13.32 -5.27 4.46
CA ASN A 86 -14.09 -4.39 5.32
C ASN A 86 -13.15 -3.85 6.40
N ALA A 87 -13.22 -2.55 6.66
CA ALA A 87 -12.53 -1.90 7.75
C ALA A 87 -13.51 -1.05 8.58
N ILE A 88 -13.18 -0.90 9.85
CA ILE A 88 -13.85 0.03 10.76
C ILE A 88 -12.87 1.12 11.17
N THR A 89 -13.31 2.37 11.09
CA THR A 89 -12.56 3.51 11.61
C THR A 89 -13.17 3.94 12.95
N ILE A 90 -12.32 4.05 13.97
CA ILE A 90 -12.67 4.50 15.31
C ILE A 90 -11.86 5.76 15.58
N VAL A 91 -12.54 6.85 15.93
CA VAL A 91 -11.89 8.14 16.23
C VAL A 91 -11.90 8.38 17.73
N ILE A 92 -10.70 8.57 18.30
CA ILE A 92 -10.50 8.79 19.74
C ILE A 92 -10.01 10.22 19.97
N SER A 93 -10.77 11.00 20.74
CA SER A 93 -10.44 12.41 21.01
C SER A 93 -10.66 12.75 22.49
N HIS A 94 -9.82 13.65 23.03
CA HIS A 94 -9.95 14.20 24.38
C HIS A 94 -11.12 15.18 24.54
N GLY A 95 -11.72 15.63 23.43
CA GLY A 95 -12.86 16.54 23.42
C GLY A 95 -13.75 16.32 22.21
N LYS A 96 -14.92 16.96 22.21
CA LYS A 96 -15.84 16.89 21.08
C LYS A 96 -15.15 17.44 19.82
N MET A 97 -15.13 16.66 18.75
CA MET A 97 -14.64 17.11 17.46
C MET A 97 -15.60 18.12 16.83
N SER A 98 -15.05 19.03 16.02
CA SER A 98 -15.88 19.92 15.23
C SER A 98 -16.55 19.16 14.08
N ASP A 99 -17.67 19.67 13.60
CA ASP A 99 -18.37 19.09 12.45
C ASP A 99 -17.48 19.12 11.18
N SER A 100 -16.58 20.12 11.05
CA SER A 100 -15.61 20.19 9.96
C SER A 100 -14.56 19.09 10.05
N ASP A 101 -14.03 18.78 11.24
CA ASP A 101 -13.03 17.71 11.38
C ASP A 101 -13.65 16.34 11.06
N LEU A 102 -14.89 16.11 11.47
CA LEU A 102 -15.63 14.88 11.16
C LEU A 102 -15.92 14.77 9.66
N ALA A 103 -16.29 15.89 9.02
CA ALA A 103 -16.49 15.93 7.58
C ALA A 103 -15.19 15.63 6.82
N ASP A 104 -14.07 16.23 7.22
CA ASP A 104 -12.76 15.98 6.60
C ASP A 104 -12.35 14.52 6.73
N ILE A 105 -12.52 13.91 7.91
CA ILE A 105 -12.28 12.47 8.10
C ILE A 105 -13.18 11.66 7.17
N SER A 106 -14.48 11.95 7.15
CA SER A 106 -15.45 11.22 6.32
C SER A 106 -15.07 11.29 4.83
N THR A 107 -14.75 12.49 4.31
CA THR A 107 -14.31 12.69 2.92
C THR A 107 -13.03 11.94 2.61
N ASN A 108 -12.05 11.93 3.52
CA ASN A 108 -10.81 11.17 3.31
C ASN A 108 -11.06 9.65 3.29
N LEU A 109 -11.90 9.12 4.18
CA LEU A 109 -12.25 7.71 4.19
C LEU A 109 -13.03 7.32 2.91
N GLU A 110 -13.96 8.15 2.47
CA GLU A 110 -14.71 7.92 1.23
C GLU A 110 -13.77 7.88 0.02
N ASN A 111 -12.88 8.86 -0.11
CA ASN A 111 -11.90 8.91 -1.19
C ASN A 111 -10.95 7.71 -1.18
N PHE A 112 -10.54 7.25 0.00
CA PHE A 112 -9.68 6.08 0.14
C PHE A 112 -10.37 4.76 -0.24
N ALA A 113 -11.66 4.63 0.05
CA ALA A 113 -12.42 3.38 -0.09
C ALA A 113 -13.12 3.20 -1.46
N ARG A 114 -13.49 4.30 -2.13
CA ARG A 114 -14.31 4.25 -3.36
C ARG A 114 -13.67 3.42 -4.48
N LYS A 115 -14.50 2.68 -5.22
CA LYS A 115 -14.13 1.95 -6.45
C LYS A 115 -14.11 2.88 -7.69
N SER A 116 -13.47 4.04 -7.55
CA SER A 116 -13.28 5.05 -8.60
C SER A 116 -12.09 5.94 -8.23
N PRO A 117 -11.54 6.78 -9.13
CA PRO A 117 -10.55 7.77 -8.75
C PRO A 117 -11.04 8.65 -7.58
N PRO A 118 -10.14 9.06 -6.66
CA PRO A 118 -10.49 10.04 -5.65
C PRO A 118 -10.82 11.38 -6.31
N ASP A 119 -11.51 12.25 -5.59
CA ASP A 119 -11.80 13.59 -6.08
C ASP A 119 -10.52 14.44 -6.27
N GLY A 120 -10.69 15.63 -6.86
CA GLY A 120 -9.58 16.54 -7.15
C GLY A 120 -8.84 17.07 -5.93
N ALA A 121 -9.41 16.98 -4.72
CA ALA A 121 -8.77 17.48 -3.50
C ALA A 121 -7.64 16.54 -3.02
N TRP A 122 -7.61 15.29 -3.50
CA TRP A 122 -6.59 14.29 -3.17
C TRP A 122 -5.30 14.40 -4.00
N ASN A 123 -5.15 15.45 -4.80
CA ASN A 123 -3.91 15.76 -5.55
C ASN A 123 -3.37 14.58 -6.40
N GLY A 124 -4.27 13.75 -6.93
CA GLY A 124 -3.92 12.66 -7.85
C GLY A 124 -3.18 11.49 -7.20
N VAL A 125 -3.25 11.33 -5.87
CA VAL A 125 -2.79 10.10 -5.22
C VAL A 125 -3.77 8.96 -5.48
N TYR A 126 -3.29 7.72 -5.46
CA TYR A 126 -4.11 6.53 -5.62
C TYR A 126 -4.89 6.22 -4.35
N ASN A 127 -6.15 5.83 -4.50
CA ASN A 127 -6.87 5.17 -3.41
C ASN A 127 -6.62 3.66 -3.42
N PHE A 128 -7.19 2.92 -2.46
CA PHE A 128 -6.90 1.48 -2.33
C PHE A 128 -7.21 0.68 -3.60
N TRP A 129 -8.34 0.99 -4.25
CA TRP A 129 -8.73 0.35 -5.50
C TRP A 129 -7.71 0.62 -6.62
N GLN A 130 -7.29 1.87 -6.83
CA GLN A 130 -6.28 2.19 -7.85
C GLN A 130 -4.88 1.66 -7.48
N ALA A 131 -4.51 1.71 -6.21
CA ALA A 131 -3.22 1.25 -5.70
C ALA A 131 -3.05 -0.26 -5.92
N THR A 132 -4.14 -1.03 -5.82
CA THR A 132 -4.17 -2.47 -6.09
C THR A 132 -4.35 -2.81 -7.56
N GLN A 133 -4.17 -1.82 -8.45
CA GLN A 133 -4.39 -1.98 -9.89
C GLN A 133 -5.78 -2.52 -10.20
N GLU A 134 -6.77 -2.04 -9.44
CA GLU A 134 -8.20 -2.34 -9.60
C GLU A 134 -8.59 -3.78 -9.22
N LYS A 135 -7.65 -4.56 -8.67
CA LYS A 135 -7.83 -5.98 -8.32
C LYS A 135 -8.45 -6.20 -6.93
N ALA A 136 -8.51 -5.18 -6.09
CA ALA A 136 -9.14 -5.27 -4.77
C ALA A 136 -9.93 -4.00 -4.42
N SER A 137 -10.77 -4.13 -3.40
CA SER A 137 -11.56 -3.01 -2.89
C SER A 137 -11.72 -3.05 -1.38
N LEU A 138 -11.99 -1.88 -0.82
CA LEU A 138 -12.14 -1.68 0.61
C LEU A 138 -13.46 -0.97 0.87
N ASN A 139 -14.23 -1.48 1.80
CA ASN A 139 -15.38 -0.81 2.37
C ASN A 139 -15.03 -0.35 3.77
N ILE A 140 -15.32 0.91 4.10
CA ILE A 140 -15.01 1.49 5.41
C ILE A 140 -16.29 1.94 6.08
N GLN A 141 -16.49 1.46 7.30
CA GLN A 141 -17.52 1.97 8.19
C GLN A 141 -16.87 2.92 9.21
N LEU A 142 -17.36 4.15 9.26
CA LEU A 142 -17.01 5.09 10.32
C LEU A 142 -17.95 4.83 11.51
N SER A 143 -17.38 4.44 12.64
CA SER A 143 -18.14 4.34 13.89
C SER A 143 -17.87 5.57 14.73
N GLU A 144 -18.88 6.42 14.89
CA GLU A 144 -18.92 7.43 15.93
C GLU A 144 -19.27 6.75 17.26
N ALA A 145 -18.39 5.88 17.74
CA ALA A 145 -18.49 5.40 19.09
C ALA A 145 -18.18 6.60 20.01
N ASN A 146 -19.21 7.12 20.65
CA ASN A 146 -19.10 8.07 21.76
C ASN A 146 -18.11 7.50 22.77
N LEU A 147 -16.86 7.95 22.73
CA LEU A 147 -15.91 7.81 23.82
C LEU A 147 -16.36 8.79 24.91
N LYS A 148 -17.38 8.35 25.64
CA LYS A 148 -17.67 8.84 26.98
C LYS A 148 -16.90 8.01 27.99
#